data_AF-A0A8J6U0S3-F1
#
_entry.id   AF-A0A8J6U0S3-F1
#
_cell.length_a   1.000
_cell.length_b   1.000
_cell.length_c   1.000
_cell.angle_alpha   90.00
_cell.angle_beta   90.00
_cell.angle_gamma   90.00
#
_symmetry.space_group_name_H-M   'P 1'
#
loop_
_entity.id
_entity.type
_entity.pdbx_description
1 polymer ?
#
loop_
_entity_poly.entity_id
_entity_poly.type
_entity_poly.pdbx_seq_one_letter_code
_entity_poly.pdbx_strand_id
1 'polypeptide(L)'
;KYADRFRPAYDVRKARYIWLGTDRVFDAFTFDIRETPWGVMQVHAYPYDATGSTLIVETHEDVWRRAGFHTAANLAIGQSDVDAIARCSEIFVDLLDGHRLIGNNSRWITFTTVRCESWRHDNVVLLGDAAHTAHFSIGSGTKLAMEDALALAACLSERSTVNAALDAYEAERKPVVVSTQRAAQASLEWFENLGQYTHQHPLQFAFNILTRSRRVTYDNLRLRDPEFVARVDAWFGAGIGGQPGQPRPPMFHPLRLRGLELKNRVVVSPMDMYVASDGMPNDFHLVHLGSKALGGAGLVMTEMVCVSANGRISPGCTGLYTDAHRDAWRRIVEFVHERSTAKVGVQLGHSGRKGSTRLMWEGMDQPLPAGNWPVVAPSPIPYSPVNQIPRELTAADLTEIRDQFAAAAERAADAGFDLLELHCAHGYLLSSFISPLTNRRTDRYGGSLANRLRFPLEVFAAVRAVWPARRPISVRMSATDWHPGGVDAAEAVQIARAFADAGADAIDVSTGQVVKE
;
A
#
# COMPACT_ATOMS: atom_id res chain seq x y z
N LYS A 1 -20.76 27.86 -12.70
CA LYS A 1 -22.10 28.48 -12.67
C LYS A 1 -22.93 28.06 -11.44
N TYR A 2 -22.76 26.85 -10.86
CA TYR A 2 -23.45 26.42 -9.62
C TYR A 2 -22.55 25.55 -8.72
N ALA A 3 -21.29 25.99 -8.55
CA ALA A 3 -20.27 25.16 -7.90
C ALA A 3 -20.59 24.92 -6.40
N ASP A 4 -21.24 25.86 -5.74
CA ASP A 4 -21.73 25.76 -4.36
C ASP A 4 -22.84 24.72 -4.18
N ARG A 5 -23.58 24.40 -5.25
CA ARG A 5 -24.70 23.45 -5.25
C ARG A 5 -24.26 22.04 -5.59
N PHE A 6 -23.53 21.86 -6.68
CA PHE A 6 -23.02 20.54 -7.09
C PHE A 6 -21.79 20.10 -6.28
N ARG A 7 -21.04 21.07 -5.74
CA ARG A 7 -19.81 20.87 -4.96
C ARG A 7 -18.85 19.88 -5.64
N PRO A 8 -18.35 20.23 -6.85
CA PRO A 8 -17.47 19.36 -7.59
C PRO A 8 -16.08 19.31 -6.93
N ALA A 9 -15.57 18.10 -6.74
CA ALA A 9 -14.18 17.83 -6.48
C ALA A 9 -13.49 17.40 -7.79
N TYR A 10 -12.30 17.95 -8.04
CA TYR A 10 -11.49 17.65 -9.22
C TYR A 10 -10.18 17.01 -8.78
N ASP A 11 -9.88 15.84 -9.35
CA ASP A 11 -8.60 15.16 -9.20
C ASP A 11 -7.93 15.10 -10.58
N VAL A 12 -7.05 16.07 -10.83
CA VAL A 12 -6.30 16.21 -12.07
C VAL A 12 -5.16 15.20 -12.06
N ARG A 13 -5.17 14.29 -13.04
CA ARG A 13 -4.27 13.14 -13.08
C ARG A 13 -2.91 13.47 -13.69
N LYS A 14 -1.97 12.55 -13.57
CA LYS A 14 -0.57 12.73 -14.01
C LYS A 14 -0.33 12.21 -15.42
N ALA A 15 -1.15 11.28 -15.90
CA ALA A 15 -1.08 10.82 -17.27
C ALA A 15 -1.67 11.84 -18.25
N ARG A 16 -1.02 11.92 -19.41
CA ARG A 16 -1.52 12.60 -20.60
C ARG A 16 -2.08 11.55 -21.54
N TYR A 17 -3.16 11.88 -22.24
CA TYR A 17 -3.69 11.04 -23.30
C TYR A 17 -4.13 11.85 -24.52
N ILE A 18 -4.12 11.21 -25.68
CA ILE A 18 -4.70 11.74 -26.92
C ILE A 18 -5.67 10.70 -27.48
N TRP A 19 -6.90 11.14 -27.77
CA TRP A 19 -7.95 10.28 -28.31
C TRP A 19 -7.96 10.35 -29.83
N LEU A 20 -7.80 9.20 -30.50
CA LEU A 20 -7.71 9.09 -31.94
C LEU A 20 -8.69 8.04 -32.46
N GLY A 21 -8.98 8.10 -33.76
CA GLY A 21 -9.53 6.98 -34.52
C GLY A 21 -8.45 6.32 -35.36
N THR A 22 -8.74 5.15 -35.91
CA THR A 22 -7.94 4.52 -36.95
C THR A 22 -8.83 3.73 -37.90
N ASP A 23 -8.43 3.61 -39.16
CA ASP A 23 -9.08 2.74 -40.15
C ASP A 23 -8.65 1.27 -40.02
N ARG A 24 -7.85 0.92 -38.98
CA ARG A 24 -7.65 -0.47 -38.53
C ARG A 24 -8.82 -0.92 -37.68
N VAL A 25 -9.40 -2.06 -38.00
CA VAL A 25 -10.43 -2.71 -37.16
C VAL A 25 -9.74 -3.73 -36.25
N PHE A 26 -9.75 -3.50 -34.94
CA PHE A 26 -9.24 -4.47 -33.96
C PHE A 26 -10.31 -5.50 -33.63
N ASP A 27 -9.94 -6.78 -33.52
CA ASP A 27 -10.88 -7.86 -33.22
C ASP A 27 -11.44 -7.81 -31.79
N ALA A 28 -10.70 -7.20 -30.87
CA ALA A 28 -11.04 -7.10 -29.46
C ALA A 28 -10.45 -5.84 -28.84
N PHE A 29 -10.88 -5.55 -27.60
CA PHE A 29 -10.23 -4.55 -26.78
C PHE A 29 -8.76 -4.92 -26.58
N THR A 30 -7.86 -4.06 -27.06
CA THR A 30 -6.42 -4.30 -27.15
C THR A 30 -5.66 -3.28 -26.30
N PHE A 31 -4.73 -3.77 -25.49
CA PHE A 31 -3.71 -2.95 -24.84
C PHE A 31 -2.37 -3.22 -25.53
N ASP A 32 -1.73 -2.19 -26.08
CA ASP A 32 -0.36 -2.27 -26.60
C ASP A 32 0.54 -1.38 -25.74
N ILE A 33 1.64 -1.94 -25.24
CA ILE A 33 2.46 -1.31 -24.21
C ILE A 33 3.90 -1.34 -24.72
N ARG A 34 4.49 -0.15 -24.87
CA ARG A 34 5.78 0.04 -25.53
C ARG A 34 6.76 0.68 -24.58
N GLU A 35 7.92 0.05 -24.45
CA GLU A 35 9.09 0.71 -23.90
C GLU A 35 9.73 1.56 -25.00
N THR A 36 9.62 2.88 -24.87
CA THR A 36 10.23 3.85 -25.79
C THR A 36 11.50 4.44 -25.19
N PRO A 37 12.37 5.10 -25.98
CA PRO A 37 13.53 5.81 -25.44
C PRO A 37 13.19 6.89 -24.39
N TRP A 38 11.93 7.35 -24.34
CA TRP A 38 11.46 8.36 -23.39
C TRP A 38 10.78 7.75 -22.16
N GLY A 39 10.51 6.45 -22.16
CA GLY A 39 9.78 5.72 -21.12
C GLY A 39 8.59 4.94 -21.68
N VAL A 40 7.74 4.42 -20.79
CA VAL A 40 6.61 3.58 -21.18
C VAL A 40 5.47 4.42 -21.73
N MET A 41 4.96 4.02 -22.89
CA MET A 41 3.72 4.53 -23.49
C MET A 41 2.76 3.36 -23.71
N GLN A 42 1.47 3.63 -23.68
CA GLN A 42 0.45 2.62 -23.87
C GLN A 42 -0.66 3.07 -24.81
N VAL A 43 -1.29 2.11 -25.46
CA VAL A 43 -2.46 2.27 -26.32
C VAL A 43 -3.62 1.47 -25.75
N HIS A 44 -4.79 2.08 -25.77
CA HIS A 44 -6.09 1.43 -25.56
C HIS A 44 -6.83 1.49 -26.89
N ALA A 45 -7.07 0.33 -27.52
CA ALA A 45 -7.73 0.26 -28.82
C ALA A 45 -8.94 -0.67 -28.81
N TYR A 46 -10.03 -0.27 -29.47
CA TYR A 46 -11.23 -1.10 -29.59
C TYR A 46 -12.09 -0.67 -30.79
N PRO A 47 -12.76 -1.60 -31.47
CA PRO A 47 -13.62 -1.29 -32.60
C PRO A 47 -14.86 -0.49 -32.14
N TYR A 48 -15.27 0.51 -32.92
CA TYR A 48 -16.57 1.18 -32.71
C TYR A 48 -17.56 0.92 -33.85
N ASP A 49 -17.08 0.54 -35.04
CA ASP A 49 -17.89 0.05 -36.15
C ASP A 49 -17.12 -0.94 -37.04
N ALA A 50 -17.70 -1.31 -38.17
CA ALA A 50 -17.13 -2.29 -39.11
C ALA A 50 -15.93 -1.76 -39.92
N THR A 51 -15.60 -0.47 -39.79
CA THR A 51 -14.61 0.23 -40.62
C THR A 51 -13.55 0.96 -39.81
N GLY A 52 -13.72 1.12 -38.50
CA GLY A 52 -12.79 1.85 -37.67
C GLY A 52 -12.80 1.49 -36.19
N SER A 53 -11.70 1.86 -35.55
CA SER A 53 -11.47 1.67 -34.12
C SER A 53 -11.09 2.96 -33.42
N THR A 54 -11.45 3.04 -32.15
CA THR A 54 -10.85 4.02 -31.23
C THR A 54 -9.43 3.57 -30.92
N LEU A 55 -8.50 4.53 -30.88
CA LEU A 55 -7.12 4.34 -30.46
C LEU A 55 -6.74 5.49 -29.53
N ILE A 56 -6.52 5.19 -28.25
CA ILE A 56 -6.15 6.18 -27.24
C ILE A 56 -4.71 5.93 -26.86
N VAL A 57 -3.83 6.90 -27.13
CA VAL A 57 -2.45 6.86 -26.63
C VAL A 57 -2.44 7.54 -25.27
N GLU A 58 -1.85 6.89 -24.27
CA GLU A 58 -1.71 7.39 -22.91
C GLU A 58 -0.26 7.20 -22.45
N THR A 59 0.25 8.15 -21.64
CA THR A 59 1.59 8.08 -21.07
C THR A 59 1.72 9.01 -19.86
N HIS A 60 2.66 8.73 -18.94
CA HIS A 60 2.97 9.64 -17.83
C HIS A 60 3.45 11.01 -18.34
N GLU A 61 3.13 12.11 -17.64
CA GLU A 61 3.50 13.48 -18.05
C GLU A 61 5.01 13.65 -18.30
N ASP A 62 5.87 13.06 -17.47
CA ASP A 62 7.32 13.16 -17.69
C ASP A 62 7.77 12.50 -19.01
N VAL A 63 7.14 11.39 -19.38
CA VAL A 63 7.42 10.70 -20.66
C VAL A 63 6.90 11.56 -21.82
N TRP A 64 5.68 12.11 -21.68
CA TRP A 64 5.10 13.05 -22.67
C TRP A 64 6.00 14.27 -22.90
N ARG A 65 6.58 14.85 -21.83
CA ARG A 65 7.53 15.96 -21.91
C ARG A 65 8.85 15.56 -22.58
N ARG A 66 9.46 14.45 -22.17
CA ARG A 66 10.71 13.94 -22.76
C ARG A 66 10.53 13.57 -24.23
N ALA A 67 9.37 13.04 -24.58
CA ALA A 67 8.96 12.78 -25.95
C ALA A 67 8.53 14.05 -26.70
N GLY A 68 8.72 15.26 -26.16
CA GLY A 68 8.53 16.51 -26.90
C GLY A 68 7.08 16.85 -27.31
N PHE A 69 6.07 16.11 -26.86
CA PHE A 69 4.68 16.41 -27.20
C PHE A 69 4.13 17.70 -26.56
N HIS A 70 4.86 18.27 -25.60
CA HIS A 70 4.48 19.48 -24.87
C HIS A 70 4.73 20.78 -25.61
N THR A 71 5.43 20.75 -26.74
CA THR A 71 5.79 21.94 -27.52
C THR A 71 4.70 22.37 -28.51
N ALA A 72 3.58 21.65 -28.57
CA ALA A 72 2.47 21.95 -29.47
C ALA A 72 1.83 23.32 -29.13
N ALA A 73 1.40 24.02 -30.19
CA ALA A 73 0.82 25.36 -30.09
C ALA A 73 -0.58 25.37 -29.43
N ASN A 74 -1.05 26.55 -29.02
CA ASN A 74 -2.43 26.75 -28.58
C ASN A 74 -3.40 26.50 -29.75
N LEU A 75 -3.91 25.28 -29.88
CA LEU A 75 -4.89 24.89 -30.89
C LEU A 75 -6.27 25.49 -30.60
N ALA A 76 -6.92 26.00 -31.64
CA ALA A 76 -8.31 26.46 -31.54
C ALA A 76 -9.26 25.28 -31.31
N ILE A 77 -10.46 25.57 -30.79
CA ILE A 77 -11.51 24.55 -30.62
C ILE A 77 -11.83 23.94 -31.99
N GLY A 78 -11.82 22.61 -32.07
CA GLY A 78 -12.10 21.85 -33.30
C GLY A 78 -10.85 21.45 -34.09
N GLN A 79 -9.65 21.94 -33.72
CA GLN A 79 -8.40 21.57 -34.38
C GLN A 79 -7.73 20.38 -33.70
N SER A 80 -7.17 19.48 -34.51
CA SER A 80 -6.35 18.36 -34.03
C SER A 80 -4.86 18.72 -34.09
N ASP A 81 -4.08 18.14 -33.18
CA ASP A 81 -2.63 18.24 -33.13
C ASP A 81 -2.00 17.29 -34.15
N VAL A 82 -1.83 17.78 -35.40
CA VAL A 82 -1.39 16.95 -36.53
C VAL A 82 0.03 16.42 -36.31
N ASP A 83 0.91 17.20 -35.69
CA ASP A 83 2.29 16.80 -35.40
C ASP A 83 2.33 15.67 -34.36
N ALA A 84 1.50 15.77 -33.31
CA ALA A 84 1.36 14.69 -32.33
C ALA A 84 0.81 13.42 -32.98
N ILE A 85 -0.16 13.52 -33.88
CA ILE A 85 -0.76 12.37 -34.58
C ILE A 85 0.27 11.69 -35.49
N ALA A 86 1.04 12.47 -36.26
CA ALA A 86 2.09 11.93 -37.11
C ALA A 86 3.13 11.16 -36.28
N ARG A 87 3.57 11.74 -35.17
CA ARG A 87 4.51 11.09 -34.27
C ARG A 87 3.94 9.85 -33.57
N CYS A 88 2.67 9.86 -33.18
CA CYS A 88 2.01 8.64 -32.68
C CYS A 88 1.98 7.55 -33.76
N SER A 89 1.77 7.93 -35.03
CA SER A 89 1.77 6.97 -36.15
C SER A 89 3.14 6.32 -36.32
N GLU A 90 4.23 7.07 -36.14
CA GLU A 90 5.60 6.55 -36.17
C GLU A 90 5.89 5.61 -34.98
N ILE A 91 5.50 6.01 -33.76
CA ILE A 91 5.77 5.23 -32.54
C ILE A 91 5.03 3.88 -32.57
N PHE A 92 3.80 3.86 -33.09
CA PHE A 92 2.92 2.69 -33.10
C PHE A 92 2.79 2.06 -34.48
N VAL A 93 3.78 2.23 -35.36
CA VAL A 93 3.74 1.76 -36.76
C VAL A 93 3.39 0.27 -36.88
N ASP A 94 3.97 -0.58 -36.03
CA ASP A 94 3.69 -2.02 -36.05
C ASP A 94 2.25 -2.34 -35.62
N LEU A 95 1.73 -1.59 -34.65
CA LEU A 95 0.34 -1.72 -34.18
C LEU A 95 -0.65 -1.20 -35.21
N LEU A 96 -0.22 -0.30 -36.10
CA LEU A 96 -1.08 0.24 -37.15
C LEU A 96 -1.04 -0.63 -38.40
N ASP A 97 0.06 -1.30 -38.71
CA ASP A 97 0.18 -2.21 -39.86
C ASP A 97 -0.28 -1.54 -41.18
N GLY A 98 0.23 -0.32 -41.42
CA GLY A 98 -0.08 0.47 -42.61
C GLY A 98 -1.39 1.27 -42.57
N HIS A 99 -2.20 1.11 -41.52
CA HIS A 99 -3.40 1.90 -41.29
C HIS A 99 -3.10 3.30 -40.75
N ARG A 100 -4.05 4.23 -40.92
CA ARG A 100 -3.87 5.64 -40.56
C ARG A 100 -4.49 5.95 -39.21
N LEU A 101 -3.89 6.91 -38.50
CA LEU A 101 -4.53 7.58 -37.37
C LEU A 101 -5.40 8.75 -37.86
N ILE A 102 -6.57 8.88 -37.27
CA ILE A 102 -7.60 9.86 -37.63
C ILE A 102 -7.83 10.78 -36.43
N GLY A 103 -7.60 12.08 -36.61
CA GLY A 103 -7.89 13.08 -35.59
C GLY A 103 -9.32 13.60 -35.67
N ASN A 104 -9.94 13.86 -34.52
CA ASN A 104 -11.24 14.53 -34.40
C ASN A 104 -11.21 15.48 -33.19
N ASN A 105 -10.72 16.70 -33.40
CA ASN A 105 -10.38 17.63 -32.30
C ASN A 105 -9.41 16.99 -31.29
N SER A 106 -8.50 16.17 -31.81
CA SER A 106 -7.61 15.32 -31.03
C SER A 106 -6.38 16.09 -30.58
N ARG A 107 -6.19 16.20 -29.27
CA ARG A 107 -5.03 16.85 -28.65
C ARG A 107 -4.67 16.14 -27.35
N TRP A 108 -3.42 16.27 -26.93
CA TRP A 108 -3.00 15.78 -25.63
C TRP A 108 -3.73 16.53 -24.52
N ILE A 109 -4.45 15.80 -23.69
CA ILE A 109 -5.17 16.32 -22.51
C ILE A 109 -4.83 15.49 -21.28
N THR A 110 -5.22 16.00 -20.12
CA THR A 110 -5.08 15.32 -18.85
C THR A 110 -6.45 14.82 -18.42
N PHE A 111 -6.53 13.58 -17.95
CA PHE A 111 -7.77 13.08 -17.39
C PHE A 111 -8.04 13.75 -16.05
N THR A 112 -9.27 14.19 -15.81
CA THR A 112 -9.68 14.76 -14.53
C THR A 112 -10.81 13.92 -13.98
N THR A 113 -10.59 13.32 -12.81
CA THR A 113 -11.67 12.65 -12.11
C THR A 113 -12.56 13.70 -11.46
N VAL A 114 -13.80 13.80 -11.93
CA VAL A 114 -14.82 14.71 -11.40
C VAL A 114 -15.69 13.93 -10.43
N ARG A 115 -15.99 14.52 -9.27
CA ARG A 115 -16.94 13.97 -8.30
C ARG A 115 -17.80 15.09 -7.74
N CYS A 116 -19.07 15.14 -8.12
CA CYS A 116 -20.02 16.08 -7.53
C CYS A 116 -20.66 15.47 -6.26
N GLU A 117 -20.71 16.25 -5.18
CA GLU A 117 -21.39 15.86 -3.94
C GLU A 117 -22.91 15.81 -4.14
N SER A 118 -23.49 16.67 -4.96
CA SER A 118 -24.90 16.63 -5.38
C SER A 118 -24.94 16.61 -6.91
N TRP A 119 -25.92 15.93 -7.49
CA TRP A 119 -26.08 15.88 -8.96
C TRP A 119 -27.21 16.75 -9.46
N ARG A 120 -27.91 17.45 -8.55
CA ARG A 120 -29.02 18.36 -8.90
C ARG A 120 -28.87 19.73 -8.27
N HIS A 121 -29.48 20.69 -8.94
CA HIS A 121 -29.84 21.99 -8.40
C HIS A 121 -31.16 22.43 -9.03
N ASP A 122 -32.21 22.53 -8.22
CA ASP A 122 -33.58 22.79 -8.66
C ASP A 122 -33.99 21.81 -9.78
N ASN A 123 -34.28 22.32 -10.98
CA ASN A 123 -34.62 21.53 -12.16
C ASN A 123 -33.42 21.24 -13.09
N VAL A 124 -32.20 21.52 -12.66
CA VAL A 124 -30.96 21.23 -13.41
C VAL A 124 -30.30 19.98 -12.82
N VAL A 125 -30.01 19.00 -13.68
CA VAL A 125 -29.40 17.72 -13.30
C VAL A 125 -28.15 17.49 -14.14
N LEU A 126 -27.07 17.02 -13.50
CA LEU A 126 -25.86 16.56 -14.17
C LEU A 126 -25.89 15.04 -14.30
N LEU A 127 -25.50 14.54 -15.47
CA LEU A 127 -25.45 13.10 -15.79
C LEU A 127 -24.06 12.72 -16.31
N GLY A 128 -23.65 11.46 -16.11
CA GLY A 128 -22.42 10.92 -16.66
C GLY A 128 -21.18 11.73 -16.30
N ASP A 129 -20.31 11.98 -17.28
CA ASP A 129 -19.03 12.67 -17.09
C ASP A 129 -19.17 14.13 -16.60
N ALA A 130 -20.34 14.75 -16.73
CA ALA A 130 -20.58 16.07 -16.17
C ALA A 130 -20.70 16.05 -14.63
N ALA A 131 -21.09 14.91 -14.04
CA ALA A 131 -21.25 14.72 -12.60
C ALA A 131 -20.13 13.87 -11.98
N HIS A 132 -19.69 12.84 -12.71
CA HIS A 132 -18.85 11.78 -12.15
C HIS A 132 -18.08 11.00 -13.24
N THR A 133 -16.92 11.51 -13.65
CA THR A 133 -16.13 10.85 -14.70
C THR A 133 -15.57 9.49 -14.25
N ALA A 134 -15.41 8.57 -15.20
CA ALA A 134 -14.71 7.31 -15.01
C ALA A 134 -13.65 7.15 -16.10
N HIS A 135 -12.43 6.73 -15.71
CA HIS A 135 -11.34 6.54 -16.67
C HIS A 135 -11.72 5.60 -17.81
N PHE A 136 -11.37 5.96 -19.05
CA PHE A 136 -11.73 5.21 -20.26
C PHE A 136 -11.17 3.78 -20.27
N SER A 137 -10.13 3.50 -19.48
CA SER A 137 -9.54 2.16 -19.35
C SER A 137 -10.48 1.08 -18.80
N ILE A 138 -11.68 1.45 -18.31
CA ILE A 138 -12.73 0.49 -17.93
C ILE A 138 -13.98 0.57 -18.81
N GLY A 139 -13.97 1.38 -19.87
CA GLY A 139 -15.03 1.44 -20.89
C GLY A 139 -16.43 1.77 -20.37
N SER A 140 -16.56 2.56 -19.29
CA SER A 140 -17.85 2.73 -18.58
C SER A 140 -18.50 4.11 -18.74
N GLY A 141 -17.82 5.12 -19.29
CA GLY A 141 -18.33 6.50 -19.36
C GLY A 141 -19.70 6.63 -20.04
N THR A 142 -19.82 6.19 -21.30
CA THR A 142 -21.10 6.21 -22.05
C THR A 142 -22.18 5.40 -21.36
N LYS A 143 -21.84 4.21 -20.87
CA LYS A 143 -22.77 3.35 -20.14
C LYS A 143 -23.33 4.06 -18.90
N LEU A 144 -22.48 4.70 -18.10
CA LEU A 144 -22.90 5.45 -16.92
C LEU A 144 -23.88 6.57 -17.31
N ALA A 145 -23.54 7.38 -18.32
CA ALA A 145 -24.42 8.44 -18.79
C ALA A 145 -25.79 7.93 -19.26
N MET A 146 -25.83 6.80 -19.97
CA MET A 146 -27.09 6.18 -20.43
C MET A 146 -27.90 5.60 -19.28
N GLU A 147 -27.26 4.92 -18.33
CA GLU A 147 -27.92 4.40 -17.12
C GLU A 147 -28.48 5.54 -16.26
N ASP A 148 -27.75 6.65 -16.14
CA ASP A 148 -28.21 7.81 -15.40
C ASP A 148 -29.45 8.44 -16.06
N ALA A 149 -29.42 8.62 -17.38
CA ALA A 149 -30.54 9.14 -18.13
C ALA A 149 -31.78 8.24 -18.01
N LEU A 150 -31.59 6.92 -18.06
CA LEU A 150 -32.66 5.93 -17.90
C LEU A 150 -33.26 5.99 -16.49
N ALA A 151 -32.43 5.97 -15.46
CA ALA A 151 -32.87 6.02 -14.06
C ALA A 151 -33.58 7.35 -13.74
N LEU A 152 -33.06 8.47 -14.26
CA LEU A 152 -33.71 9.77 -14.14
C LEU A 152 -35.10 9.77 -14.78
N ALA A 153 -35.22 9.25 -16.01
CA ALA A 153 -36.50 9.17 -16.71
C ALA A 153 -37.52 8.28 -15.97
N ALA A 154 -37.07 7.14 -15.43
CA ALA A 154 -37.92 6.27 -14.60
C ALA A 154 -38.38 6.97 -13.33
N CYS A 155 -37.46 7.57 -12.57
CA CYS A 155 -37.78 8.32 -11.35
C CYS A 155 -38.76 9.47 -11.60
N LEU A 156 -38.59 10.21 -12.70
CA LEU A 156 -39.51 11.30 -13.09
C LEU A 156 -40.91 10.79 -13.45
N SER A 157 -41.02 9.56 -13.96
CA SER A 157 -42.30 8.95 -14.32
C SER A 157 -43.02 8.35 -13.10
N GLU A 158 -42.28 7.82 -12.13
CA GLU A 158 -42.81 7.07 -10.99
C GLU A 158 -43.14 7.93 -9.77
N ARG A 159 -42.47 9.09 -9.61
CA ARG A 159 -42.66 9.96 -8.43
C ARG A 159 -43.65 11.08 -8.72
N SER A 160 -44.43 11.45 -7.71
CA SER A 160 -45.49 12.46 -7.82
C SER A 160 -44.97 13.91 -7.92
N THR A 161 -43.69 14.16 -7.59
CA THR A 161 -43.07 15.48 -7.69
C THR A 161 -41.67 15.38 -8.26
N VAL A 162 -41.23 16.42 -8.97
CA VAL A 162 -39.87 16.51 -9.52
C VAL A 162 -38.82 16.37 -8.40
N ASN A 163 -39.03 17.03 -7.26
CA ASN A 163 -38.08 16.92 -6.15
C ASN A 163 -37.93 15.49 -5.65
N ALA A 164 -39.04 14.77 -5.45
CA ALA A 164 -39.00 13.37 -5.03
C ALA A 164 -38.35 12.45 -6.09
N ALA A 165 -38.57 12.72 -7.38
CA ALA A 165 -37.91 12.01 -8.48
C ALA A 165 -36.40 12.18 -8.44
N LEU A 166 -35.92 13.41 -8.32
CA LEU A 166 -34.50 13.71 -8.35
C LEU A 166 -33.77 13.17 -7.09
N ASP A 167 -34.43 13.17 -5.93
CA ASP A 167 -33.90 12.53 -4.71
C ASP A 167 -33.77 11.01 -4.88
N ALA A 168 -34.79 10.37 -5.47
CA ALA A 168 -34.75 8.94 -5.76
C ALA A 168 -33.65 8.58 -6.76
N TYR A 169 -33.49 9.36 -7.83
CA TYR A 169 -32.44 9.18 -8.84
C TYR A 169 -31.04 9.20 -8.21
N GLU A 170 -30.74 10.21 -7.40
CA GLU A 170 -29.41 10.31 -6.78
C GLU A 170 -29.19 9.19 -5.75
N ALA A 171 -30.20 8.83 -4.96
CA ALA A 171 -30.11 7.74 -3.99
C ALA A 171 -29.87 6.37 -4.65
N GLU A 172 -30.48 6.12 -5.81
CA GLU A 172 -30.34 4.88 -6.57
C GLU A 172 -28.97 4.78 -7.26
N ARG A 173 -28.58 5.85 -7.96
CA ARG A 173 -27.43 5.80 -8.89
C ARG A 173 -26.09 6.01 -8.20
N LYS A 174 -26.03 6.84 -7.16
CA LYS A 174 -24.77 7.24 -6.50
C LYS A 174 -23.95 6.06 -5.97
N PRO A 175 -24.53 5.04 -5.30
CA PRO A 175 -23.74 3.87 -4.86
C PRO A 175 -23.09 3.10 -6.03
N VAL A 176 -23.80 2.95 -7.14
CA VAL A 176 -23.32 2.23 -8.34
C VAL A 176 -22.20 3.00 -9.04
N VAL A 177 -22.38 4.32 -9.17
CA VAL A 177 -21.36 5.23 -9.72
C VAL A 177 -20.12 5.25 -8.85
N VAL A 178 -20.25 5.41 -7.53
CA VAL A 178 -19.10 5.43 -6.60
C VAL A 178 -18.31 4.13 -6.68
N SER A 179 -18.99 2.98 -6.76
CA SER A 179 -18.35 1.67 -6.98
C SER A 179 -17.57 1.63 -8.31
N THR A 180 -18.15 2.19 -9.38
CA THR A 180 -17.53 2.23 -10.72
C THR A 180 -16.33 3.18 -10.76
N GLN A 181 -16.44 4.37 -10.18
CA GLN A 181 -15.34 5.31 -10.06
C GLN A 181 -14.19 4.74 -9.23
N ARG A 182 -14.47 3.96 -8.17
CA ARG A 182 -13.41 3.27 -7.40
C ARG A 182 -12.62 2.29 -8.27
N ALA A 183 -13.31 1.49 -9.08
CA ALA A 183 -12.66 0.55 -10.00
C ALA A 183 -11.89 1.28 -11.13
N ALA A 184 -12.46 2.37 -11.64
CA ALA A 184 -11.81 3.22 -12.63
C ALA A 184 -10.53 3.85 -12.07
N GLN A 185 -10.58 4.34 -10.83
CA GLN A 185 -9.46 4.92 -10.12
C GLN A 185 -8.31 3.92 -9.97
N ALA A 186 -8.60 2.70 -9.51
CA ALA A 186 -7.59 1.66 -9.37
C ALA A 186 -6.95 1.29 -10.73
N SER A 187 -7.75 1.21 -11.80
CA SER A 187 -7.23 0.97 -13.15
C SER A 187 -6.38 2.13 -13.66
N LEU A 188 -6.81 3.38 -13.43
CA LEU A 188 -6.09 4.59 -13.83
C LEU A 188 -4.73 4.64 -13.14
N GLU A 189 -4.70 4.48 -11.82
CA GLU A 189 -3.46 4.51 -11.03
C GLU A 189 -2.49 3.42 -11.45
N TRP A 190 -3.00 2.24 -11.86
CA TRP A 190 -2.15 1.18 -12.41
C TRP A 190 -1.50 1.61 -13.73
N PHE A 191 -2.24 2.22 -14.67
CA PHE A 191 -1.69 2.71 -15.94
C PHE A 191 -0.73 3.89 -15.76
N GLU A 192 -0.99 4.80 -14.81
CA GLU A 192 -0.05 5.88 -14.47
C GLU A 192 1.30 5.34 -13.97
N ASN A 193 1.29 4.18 -13.33
CA ASN A 193 2.47 3.53 -12.78
C ASN A 193 2.93 2.32 -13.60
N LEU A 194 2.50 2.22 -14.88
CA LEU A 194 2.72 1.04 -15.71
C LEU A 194 4.19 0.62 -15.84
N GLY A 195 5.11 1.60 -15.85
CA GLY A 195 6.55 1.36 -15.92
C GLY A 195 7.11 0.55 -14.75
N GLN A 196 6.39 0.43 -13.64
CA GLN A 196 6.78 -0.46 -12.53
C GLN A 196 6.53 -1.93 -12.83
N TYR A 197 5.79 -2.26 -13.89
CA TYR A 197 5.34 -3.62 -14.19
C TYR A 197 5.94 -4.20 -15.48
N THR A 198 6.52 -3.39 -16.37
CA THR A 198 6.94 -3.87 -17.71
C THR A 198 8.04 -4.93 -17.68
N HIS A 199 8.83 -4.97 -16.61
CA HIS A 199 9.87 -5.99 -16.39
C HIS A 199 9.31 -7.36 -15.95
N GLN A 200 8.00 -7.47 -15.69
CA GLN A 200 7.38 -8.71 -15.24
C GLN A 200 7.35 -9.76 -16.35
N HIS A 201 7.31 -11.03 -15.93
CA HIS A 201 7.07 -12.12 -16.86
C HIS A 201 5.72 -11.93 -17.58
N PRO A 202 5.60 -12.23 -18.89
CA PRO A 202 4.38 -11.96 -19.66
C PRO A 202 3.09 -12.50 -19.05
N LEU A 203 3.11 -13.71 -18.46
CA LEU A 203 1.94 -14.27 -17.77
C LEU A 203 1.55 -13.48 -16.52
N GLN A 204 2.52 -13.03 -15.73
CA GLN A 204 2.26 -12.20 -14.56
C GLN A 204 1.71 -10.84 -14.96
N PHE A 205 2.31 -10.24 -15.98
CA PHE A 205 1.88 -8.96 -16.50
C PHE A 205 0.45 -9.04 -17.04
N ALA A 206 0.15 -10.06 -17.85
CA ALA A 206 -1.20 -10.33 -18.37
C ALA A 206 -2.22 -10.57 -17.24
N PHE A 207 -1.85 -11.29 -16.18
CA PHE A 207 -2.72 -11.46 -15.02
C PHE A 207 -2.97 -10.10 -14.33
N ASN A 208 -1.92 -9.35 -14.05
CA ASN A 208 -2.00 -8.06 -13.36
C ASN A 208 -2.85 -7.05 -14.14
N ILE A 209 -2.64 -6.93 -15.46
CA ILE A 209 -3.45 -6.03 -16.27
C ILE A 209 -4.93 -6.45 -16.22
N LEU A 210 -5.26 -7.75 -16.32
CA LEU A 210 -6.65 -8.20 -16.28
C LEU A 210 -7.31 -7.96 -14.91
N THR A 211 -6.57 -8.05 -13.82
CA THR A 211 -7.10 -7.89 -12.45
C THR A 211 -6.94 -6.49 -11.84
N ARG A 212 -6.28 -5.55 -12.54
CA ARG A 212 -5.89 -4.20 -12.03
C ARG A 212 -7.04 -3.39 -11.41
N SER A 213 -8.25 -3.52 -11.97
CA SER A 213 -9.43 -2.77 -11.53
C SER A 213 -10.04 -3.33 -10.24
N ARG A 214 -9.57 -4.50 -9.78
CA ARG A 214 -10.10 -5.29 -8.66
C ARG A 214 -11.54 -5.77 -8.83
N ARG A 215 -12.19 -5.47 -9.96
CA ARG A 215 -13.51 -6.03 -10.32
C ARG A 215 -13.40 -7.44 -10.87
N VAL A 216 -12.35 -7.70 -11.65
CA VAL A 216 -11.99 -9.05 -12.07
C VAL A 216 -11.02 -9.59 -11.02
N THR A 217 -11.53 -10.46 -10.16
CA THR A 217 -10.73 -11.19 -9.16
C THR A 217 -10.10 -12.43 -9.79
N TYR A 218 -9.18 -13.08 -9.07
CA TYR A 218 -8.63 -14.39 -9.47
C TYR A 218 -9.74 -15.43 -9.72
N ASP A 219 -10.74 -15.52 -8.83
CA ASP A 219 -11.88 -16.43 -9.01
C ASP A 219 -12.77 -16.03 -10.20
N ASN A 220 -13.03 -14.72 -10.38
CA ASN A 220 -13.81 -14.25 -11.52
C ASN A 220 -13.09 -14.51 -12.85
N LEU A 221 -11.76 -14.35 -12.87
CA LEU A 221 -10.95 -14.64 -14.04
C LEU A 221 -10.96 -16.14 -14.35
N ARG A 222 -10.91 -17.00 -13.34
CA ARG A 222 -11.01 -18.46 -13.54
C ARG A 222 -12.34 -18.89 -14.14
N LEU A 223 -13.43 -18.21 -13.81
CA LEU A 223 -14.74 -18.45 -14.42
C LEU A 223 -14.80 -17.98 -15.89
N ARG A 224 -14.06 -16.92 -16.23
CA ARG A 224 -14.05 -16.34 -17.59
C ARG A 224 -13.09 -17.07 -18.53
N ASP A 225 -11.92 -17.46 -18.03
CA ASP A 225 -10.84 -18.11 -18.77
C ASP A 225 -10.09 -19.10 -17.86
N PRO A 226 -10.62 -20.32 -17.68
CA PRO A 226 -10.02 -21.33 -16.80
C PRO A 226 -8.65 -21.79 -17.31
N GLU A 227 -8.44 -21.80 -18.63
CA GLU A 227 -7.17 -22.22 -19.23
C GLU A 227 -6.05 -21.21 -18.94
N PHE A 228 -6.32 -19.92 -19.08
CA PHE A 228 -5.36 -18.88 -18.72
C PHE A 228 -4.96 -18.96 -17.26
N VAL A 229 -5.94 -19.10 -16.35
CA VAL A 229 -5.64 -19.20 -14.91
C VAL A 229 -4.83 -20.46 -14.60
N ALA A 230 -5.14 -21.60 -15.22
CA ALA A 230 -4.34 -22.82 -15.07
C ALA A 230 -2.88 -22.62 -15.55
N ARG A 231 -2.66 -21.89 -16.65
CA ARG A 231 -1.30 -21.53 -17.11
C ARG A 231 -0.58 -20.63 -16.11
N VAL A 232 -1.26 -19.63 -15.55
CA VAL A 232 -0.70 -18.72 -14.54
C VAL A 232 -0.33 -19.50 -13.27
N ASP A 233 -1.19 -20.38 -12.78
CA ASP A 233 -0.94 -21.19 -11.58
C ASP A 233 0.22 -22.16 -11.79
N ALA A 234 0.29 -22.83 -12.95
CA ALA A 234 1.40 -23.72 -13.28
C ALA A 234 2.73 -22.95 -13.38
N TRP A 235 2.74 -21.80 -14.06
CA TRP A 235 3.91 -20.92 -14.15
C TRP A 235 4.38 -20.45 -12.77
N PHE A 236 3.45 -19.92 -11.97
CA PHE A 236 3.74 -19.41 -10.64
C PHE A 236 4.28 -20.52 -9.75
N GLY A 237 3.62 -21.68 -9.71
CA GLY A 237 4.01 -22.84 -8.92
C GLY A 237 5.39 -23.38 -9.30
N ALA A 238 5.71 -23.47 -10.59
CA ALA A 238 7.04 -23.88 -11.06
C ALA A 238 8.14 -22.90 -10.61
N GLY A 239 7.87 -21.59 -10.65
CA GLY A 239 8.83 -20.55 -10.27
C GLY A 239 9.24 -20.55 -8.79
N ILE A 240 8.48 -21.23 -7.93
CA ILE A 240 8.70 -21.30 -6.48
C ILE A 240 8.90 -22.73 -5.97
N GLY A 241 9.20 -23.67 -6.88
CA GLY A 241 9.53 -25.06 -6.53
C GLY A 241 8.34 -25.93 -6.11
N GLY A 242 7.12 -25.57 -6.54
CA GLY A 242 5.93 -26.41 -6.36
C GLY A 242 6.00 -27.69 -7.20
N GLN A 243 5.36 -28.77 -6.72
CA GLN A 243 5.24 -30.01 -7.50
C GLN A 243 4.30 -29.81 -8.71
N PRO A 244 4.69 -30.26 -9.92
CA PRO A 244 3.82 -30.24 -11.08
C PRO A 244 2.49 -30.95 -10.81
N GLY A 245 1.37 -30.38 -11.26
CA GLY A 245 0.05 -31.01 -11.19
C GLY A 245 -0.70 -30.88 -9.84
N GLN A 246 -0.17 -30.13 -8.86
CA GLN A 246 -0.89 -29.80 -7.63
C GLN A 246 -1.19 -28.29 -7.57
N PRO A 247 -2.31 -27.81 -8.14
CA PRO A 247 -2.70 -26.42 -7.99
C PRO A 247 -2.98 -26.11 -6.52
N ARG A 248 -2.33 -25.06 -6.00
CA ARG A 248 -2.54 -24.56 -4.64
C ARG A 248 -2.84 -23.07 -4.74
N PRO A 249 -3.78 -22.54 -3.94
CA PRO A 249 -4.02 -21.10 -3.91
C PRO A 249 -2.71 -20.34 -3.64
N PRO A 250 -2.46 -19.17 -4.28
CA PRO A 250 -1.21 -18.40 -4.14
C PRO A 250 -0.74 -18.17 -2.70
N MET A 251 -1.68 -18.05 -1.75
CA MET A 251 -1.39 -17.86 -0.33
C MET A 251 -0.74 -19.09 0.34
N PHE A 252 -0.99 -20.30 -0.15
CA PHE A 252 -0.51 -21.56 0.44
C PHE A 252 0.80 -22.08 -0.16
N HIS A 253 1.39 -21.29 -1.04
CA HIS A 253 2.70 -21.56 -1.58
C HIS A 253 3.82 -21.22 -0.59
N PRO A 254 4.90 -22.01 -0.55
CA PRO A 254 6.01 -21.74 0.35
C PRO A 254 6.70 -20.41 0.01
N LEU A 255 7.43 -19.88 0.99
CA LEU A 255 8.27 -18.70 0.84
C LEU A 255 9.62 -18.99 1.49
N ARG A 256 10.70 -18.71 0.78
CA ARG A 256 12.06 -18.76 1.32
C ARG A 256 12.58 -17.33 1.48
N LEU A 257 13.08 -17.01 2.67
CA LEU A 257 13.70 -15.72 2.98
C LEU A 257 15.03 -15.98 3.69
N ARG A 258 16.15 -15.69 3.00
CA ARG A 258 17.47 -16.21 3.40
C ARG A 258 17.44 -17.73 3.62
N GLY A 259 17.83 -18.20 4.81
CA GLY A 259 17.77 -19.60 5.22
C GLY A 259 16.44 -20.01 5.88
N LEU A 260 15.47 -19.09 6.01
CA LEU A 260 14.15 -19.39 6.56
C LEU A 260 13.21 -19.91 5.47
N GLU A 261 12.59 -21.05 5.73
CA GLU A 261 11.53 -21.62 4.88
C GLU A 261 10.19 -21.59 5.61
N LEU A 262 9.21 -20.94 4.99
CA LEU A 262 7.82 -20.94 5.42
C LEU A 262 7.01 -21.86 4.52
N LYS A 263 6.18 -22.73 5.11
CA LYS A 263 5.30 -23.66 4.36
C LYS A 263 4.21 -22.96 3.55
N ASN A 264 3.84 -21.74 3.93
CA ASN A 264 2.85 -20.90 3.28
C ASN A 264 3.10 -19.42 3.63
N ARG A 265 2.30 -18.51 3.05
CA ARG A 265 2.43 -17.05 3.23
C ARG A 265 1.47 -16.48 4.27
N VAL A 266 0.95 -17.33 5.17
CA VAL A 266 0.08 -16.91 6.26
C VAL A 266 0.95 -16.56 7.47
N VAL A 267 0.97 -15.28 7.83
CA VAL A 267 1.70 -14.74 8.97
C VAL A 267 0.70 -14.26 10.01
N VAL A 268 0.87 -14.69 11.26
CA VAL A 268 0.13 -14.12 12.40
C VAL A 268 0.88 -12.89 12.88
N SER A 269 0.23 -11.73 12.82
CA SER A 269 0.84 -10.44 13.15
C SER A 269 1.20 -10.32 14.65
N PRO A 270 2.17 -9.46 14.99
CA PRO A 270 2.45 -9.09 16.38
C PRO A 270 1.24 -8.44 17.05
N MET A 271 0.79 -9.00 18.16
CA MET A 271 -0.37 -8.53 18.93
C MET A 271 -0.05 -8.55 20.43
N ASP A 272 0.06 -7.38 21.05
CA ASP A 272 0.29 -7.26 22.49
C ASP A 272 -0.84 -7.89 23.31
N MET A 273 -0.47 -8.79 24.21
CA MET A 273 -1.42 -9.51 25.05
C MET A 273 -1.57 -8.87 26.43
N TYR A 274 -0.60 -8.05 26.85
CA TYR A 274 -0.62 -7.27 28.10
C TYR A 274 -0.81 -8.11 29.37
N VAL A 275 -0.30 -9.35 29.38
CA VAL A 275 -0.44 -10.31 30.49
C VAL A 275 0.90 -10.84 31.01
N ALA A 276 2.02 -10.27 30.59
CA ALA A 276 3.32 -10.56 31.16
C ALA A 276 3.42 -10.02 32.60
N SER A 277 4.37 -10.55 33.37
CA SER A 277 4.70 -10.03 34.70
C SER A 277 6.17 -9.66 34.74
N ASP A 278 6.43 -8.38 34.93
CA ASP A 278 7.78 -7.79 34.82
C ASP A 278 8.56 -8.15 33.54
N GLY A 279 7.87 -8.22 32.41
CA GLY A 279 8.48 -8.63 31.13
C GLY A 279 8.51 -10.15 30.92
N MET A 280 8.22 -10.97 31.93
CA MET A 280 8.26 -12.42 31.84
C MET A 280 7.04 -12.95 31.05
N PRO A 281 7.23 -13.62 29.90
CA PRO A 281 6.15 -14.36 29.27
C PRO A 281 5.78 -15.57 30.16
N ASN A 282 4.54 -16.01 30.07
CA ASN A 282 3.97 -17.05 30.93
C ASN A 282 3.16 -18.07 30.11
N ASP A 283 2.45 -18.97 30.78
CA ASP A 283 1.69 -20.05 30.13
C ASP A 283 0.57 -19.54 29.20
N PHE A 284 0.07 -18.32 29.41
CA PHE A 284 -0.84 -17.71 28.44
C PHE A 284 -0.16 -17.56 27.08
N HIS A 285 1.09 -17.10 27.05
CA HIS A 285 1.85 -16.89 25.82
C HIS A 285 2.17 -18.23 25.13
N LEU A 286 2.50 -19.26 25.92
CA LEU A 286 2.67 -20.63 25.42
C LEU A 286 1.41 -21.12 24.71
N VAL A 287 0.25 -21.05 25.38
CA VAL A 287 -1.03 -21.52 24.82
C VAL A 287 -1.44 -20.67 23.62
N HIS A 288 -1.33 -19.34 23.72
CA HIS A 288 -1.69 -18.41 22.67
C HIS A 288 -0.87 -18.65 21.40
N LEU A 289 0.46 -18.51 21.46
CA LEU A 289 1.33 -18.66 20.30
C LEU A 289 1.34 -20.11 19.79
N GLY A 290 1.33 -21.09 20.71
CA GLY A 290 1.23 -22.51 20.37
C GLY A 290 -0.04 -22.84 19.58
N SER A 291 -1.20 -22.32 19.99
CA SER A 291 -2.46 -22.53 19.28
C SER A 291 -2.44 -21.97 17.86
N LYS A 292 -1.82 -20.80 17.65
CA LYS A 292 -1.68 -20.18 16.33
C LYS A 292 -0.74 -20.96 15.43
N ALA A 293 0.34 -21.48 15.99
CA ALA A 293 1.29 -22.33 15.28
C ALA A 293 0.64 -23.64 14.81
N LEU A 294 -0.12 -24.29 15.70
CA LEU A 294 -0.89 -25.51 15.38
C LEU A 294 -2.01 -25.25 14.35
N GLY A 295 -2.53 -24.02 14.28
CA GLY A 295 -3.57 -23.60 13.33
C GLY A 295 -3.13 -23.53 11.85
N GLY A 296 -1.86 -23.76 11.54
CA GLY A 296 -1.40 -23.91 10.16
C GLY A 296 -0.69 -22.69 9.55
N ALA A 297 -0.45 -21.64 10.33
CA ALA A 297 0.34 -20.49 9.90
C ALA A 297 1.78 -20.90 9.50
N GLY A 298 2.37 -20.17 8.54
CA GLY A 298 3.76 -20.33 8.15
C GLY A 298 4.70 -19.70 9.17
N LEU A 299 4.34 -18.52 9.67
CA LEU A 299 5.06 -17.73 10.66
C LEU A 299 4.09 -17.20 11.72
N VAL A 300 4.47 -17.33 13.00
CA VAL A 300 3.76 -16.72 14.13
C VAL A 300 4.69 -15.70 14.77
N MET A 301 4.30 -14.43 14.74
CA MET A 301 5.04 -13.39 15.43
C MET A 301 4.62 -13.31 16.90
N THR A 302 5.58 -13.04 17.79
CA THR A 302 5.28 -12.60 19.15
C THR A 302 4.58 -11.24 19.14
N GLU A 303 4.08 -10.81 20.30
CA GLU A 303 3.85 -9.39 20.57
C GLU A 303 5.13 -8.54 20.48
N MET A 304 5.02 -7.22 20.71
CA MET A 304 6.22 -6.39 20.84
C MET A 304 6.97 -6.77 22.12
N VAL A 305 8.13 -7.38 21.95
CA VAL A 305 9.03 -7.76 23.03
C VAL A 305 9.98 -6.60 23.33
N CYS A 306 9.88 -6.07 24.55
CA CYS A 306 10.57 -4.84 24.92
C CYS A 306 12.04 -5.10 25.25
N VAL A 307 12.93 -4.26 24.71
CA VAL A 307 14.39 -4.41 24.88
C VAL A 307 14.91 -3.93 26.23
N SER A 308 14.07 -3.28 27.04
CA SER A 308 14.38 -2.84 28.40
C SER A 308 13.12 -2.68 29.24
N ALA A 309 13.27 -2.65 30.57
CA ALA A 309 12.16 -2.48 31.50
C ALA A 309 11.41 -1.15 31.28
N ASN A 310 12.14 -0.06 30.97
CA ASN A 310 11.56 1.25 30.68
C ASN A 310 11.07 1.39 29.24
N GLY A 311 11.46 0.46 28.36
CA GLY A 311 10.99 0.36 26.98
C GLY A 311 9.61 -0.28 26.83
N ARG A 312 8.96 -0.69 27.93
CA ARG A 312 7.61 -1.26 27.92
C ARG A 312 6.53 -0.22 27.63
N ILE A 313 5.45 -0.66 26.99
CA ILE A 313 4.23 0.16 26.82
C ILE A 313 3.49 0.20 28.15
N SER A 314 3.15 -0.97 28.68
CA SER A 314 2.44 -1.15 29.94
C SER A 314 3.14 -2.19 30.84
N PRO A 315 2.75 -2.30 32.12
CA PRO A 315 3.31 -3.32 33.02
C PRO A 315 3.13 -4.77 32.53
N GLY A 316 2.13 -4.99 31.67
CA GLY A 316 1.81 -6.31 31.09
C GLY A 316 2.59 -6.65 29.82
N CYS A 317 3.48 -5.78 29.33
CA CYS A 317 4.29 -6.07 28.14
C CYS A 317 5.41 -7.06 28.45
N THR A 318 5.65 -7.97 27.50
CA THR A 318 6.82 -8.86 27.54
C THR A 318 8.14 -8.12 27.30
N GLY A 319 9.24 -8.72 27.75
CA GLY A 319 10.58 -8.19 27.62
C GLY A 319 11.60 -9.26 27.22
N LEU A 320 12.78 -8.79 26.80
CA LEU A 320 13.94 -9.64 26.49
C LEU A 320 15.27 -8.97 26.92
N TYR A 321 15.24 -8.35 28.10
CA TYR A 321 16.38 -7.64 28.71
C TYR A 321 17.09 -8.44 29.81
N THR A 322 16.68 -9.67 30.09
CA THR A 322 17.34 -10.57 31.05
C THR A 322 17.46 -11.97 30.48
N ASP A 323 18.37 -12.74 31.06
CA ASP A 323 18.58 -14.14 30.72
C ASP A 323 17.37 -15.03 31.10
N ALA A 324 16.68 -14.69 32.18
CA ALA A 324 15.44 -15.36 32.56
C ALA A 324 14.33 -15.14 31.52
N HIS A 325 14.24 -13.94 30.91
CA HIS A 325 13.34 -13.70 29.79
C HIS A 325 13.68 -14.57 28.57
N ARG A 326 14.96 -14.68 28.22
CA ARG A 326 15.42 -15.58 27.15
C ARG A 326 14.96 -17.00 27.40
N ASP A 327 15.16 -17.52 28.61
CA ASP A 327 14.86 -18.92 28.93
C ASP A 327 13.35 -19.20 28.93
N ALA A 328 12.53 -18.23 29.36
CA ALA A 328 11.08 -18.33 29.27
C ALA A 328 10.58 -18.29 27.81
N TRP A 329 11.15 -17.44 26.96
CA TRP A 329 10.85 -17.44 25.52
C TRP A 329 11.32 -18.71 24.82
N ARG A 330 12.49 -19.23 25.17
CA ARG A 330 13.04 -20.49 24.63
C ARG A 330 12.03 -21.63 24.79
N ARG A 331 11.44 -21.79 25.98
CA ARG A 331 10.39 -22.80 26.23
C ARG A 331 9.22 -22.71 25.24
N ILE A 332 8.79 -21.50 24.89
CA ILE A 332 7.67 -21.28 23.97
C ILE A 332 8.09 -21.59 22.53
N VAL A 333 9.28 -21.12 22.11
CA VAL A 333 9.82 -21.38 20.77
C VAL A 333 10.04 -22.88 20.55
N GLU A 334 10.66 -23.57 21.51
CA GLU A 334 10.89 -25.02 21.47
C GLU A 334 9.57 -25.78 21.36
N PHE A 335 8.54 -25.42 22.13
CA PHE A 335 7.22 -26.03 21.99
C PHE A 335 6.66 -25.89 20.57
N VAL A 336 6.75 -24.70 19.98
CA VAL A 336 6.25 -24.46 18.61
C VAL A 336 7.01 -25.31 17.59
N HIS A 337 8.34 -25.39 17.70
CA HIS A 337 9.19 -26.17 16.82
C HIS A 337 8.99 -27.68 16.98
N GLU A 338 8.74 -28.17 18.20
CA GLU A 338 8.50 -29.59 18.48
C GLU A 338 7.11 -30.07 18.05
N ARG A 339 6.10 -29.19 18.15
CA ARG A 339 4.69 -29.57 17.99
C ARG A 339 4.06 -29.11 16.69
N SER A 340 4.75 -28.30 15.91
CA SER A 340 4.22 -27.78 14.66
C SER A 340 5.32 -27.57 13.62
N THR A 341 4.92 -27.28 12.38
CA THR A 341 5.85 -26.85 11.33
C THR A 341 5.95 -25.32 11.20
N ALA A 342 5.29 -24.56 12.08
CA ALA A 342 5.31 -23.11 12.02
C ALA A 342 6.67 -22.58 12.48
N LYS A 343 7.03 -21.40 11.99
CA LYS A 343 8.20 -20.64 12.42
C LYS A 343 7.76 -19.57 13.42
N VAL A 344 8.67 -19.14 14.29
CA VAL A 344 8.39 -18.11 15.29
C VAL A 344 9.28 -16.91 15.06
N GLY A 345 8.67 -15.75 14.88
CA GLY A 345 9.39 -14.47 14.79
C GLY A 345 9.24 -13.67 16.08
N VAL A 346 10.28 -12.92 16.44
CA VAL A 346 10.23 -11.95 17.54
C VAL A 346 10.11 -10.54 16.98
N GLN A 347 9.21 -9.71 17.51
CA GLN A 347 9.22 -8.28 17.23
C GLN A 347 9.92 -7.54 18.39
N LEU A 348 11.08 -6.94 18.13
CA LEU A 348 11.79 -6.14 19.14
C LEU A 348 11.41 -4.68 19.04
N GLY A 349 11.10 -4.07 20.19
CA GLY A 349 10.68 -2.67 20.24
C GLY A 349 10.99 -1.96 21.56
N HIS A 350 10.77 -0.65 21.53
CA HIS A 350 10.88 0.25 22.67
C HIS A 350 9.78 1.30 22.56
N SER A 351 8.92 1.40 23.56
CA SER A 351 7.71 2.25 23.54
C SER A 351 7.99 3.74 23.40
N GLY A 352 9.15 4.20 23.89
CA GLY A 352 9.55 5.61 23.83
C GLY A 352 8.53 6.48 24.55
N ARG A 353 8.05 7.54 23.90
CA ARG A 353 7.05 8.46 24.48
C ARG A 353 5.66 7.84 24.71
N LYS A 354 5.39 6.65 24.17
CA LYS A 354 4.11 5.93 24.36
C LYS A 354 4.20 4.89 25.49
N GLY A 355 5.28 4.90 26.27
CA GLY A 355 5.48 4.00 27.41
C GLY A 355 4.76 4.44 28.69
N SER A 356 4.82 3.59 29.71
CA SER A 356 4.26 3.85 31.03
C SER A 356 2.75 4.15 31.00
N THR A 357 2.00 3.37 30.22
CA THR A 357 0.55 3.47 30.08
C THR A 357 -0.17 2.28 30.73
N ARG A 358 -1.46 2.43 30.95
CA ARG A 358 -2.35 1.37 31.47
C ARG A 358 -2.46 0.20 30.50
N LEU A 359 -2.99 -0.92 31.00
CA LEU A 359 -3.44 -2.01 30.14
C LEU A 359 -4.57 -1.49 29.23
N MET A 360 -4.68 -2.06 28.03
CA MET A 360 -5.59 -1.55 27.00
C MET A 360 -7.05 -1.40 27.51
N TRP A 361 -7.54 -2.39 28.27
CA TRP A 361 -8.90 -2.42 28.81
C TRP A 361 -9.12 -1.51 30.02
N GLU A 362 -8.07 -0.95 30.61
CA GLU A 362 -8.12 0.00 31.74
C GLU A 362 -8.01 1.46 31.28
N GLY A 363 -7.75 1.68 29.99
CA GLY A 363 -7.56 2.99 29.37
C GLY A 363 -6.40 2.99 28.40
N MET A 364 -6.65 2.63 27.14
CA MET A 364 -5.66 2.67 26.06
C MET A 364 -4.97 4.03 25.97
N ASP A 365 -3.64 4.02 25.86
CA ASP A 365 -2.74 5.18 25.82
C ASP A 365 -2.80 6.13 27.04
N GLN A 366 -3.57 5.81 28.08
CA GLN A 366 -3.62 6.65 29.28
C GLN A 366 -2.44 6.34 30.20
N PRO A 367 -1.85 7.34 30.87
CA PRO A 367 -0.77 7.10 31.82
C PRO A 367 -1.23 6.21 32.98
N LEU A 368 -0.29 5.50 33.59
CA LEU A 368 -0.56 4.76 34.82
C LEU A 368 -1.04 5.70 35.93
N PRO A 369 -2.00 5.29 36.78
CA PRO A 369 -2.43 6.10 37.93
C PRO A 369 -1.31 6.33 38.95
N ALA A 370 -0.42 5.35 39.12
CA ALA A 370 0.74 5.39 40.02
C ALA A 370 1.85 4.47 39.47
N GLY A 371 3.09 4.65 39.95
CA GLY A 371 4.22 3.80 39.55
C GLY A 371 4.70 4.03 38.11
N ASN A 372 4.48 5.23 37.55
CA ASN A 372 5.02 5.59 36.24
C ASN A 372 6.56 5.53 36.26
N TRP A 373 7.14 5.04 35.18
CA TRP A 373 8.57 5.16 34.91
C TRP A 373 8.86 6.29 33.91
N PRO A 374 10.07 6.86 33.93
CA PRO A 374 10.46 7.89 32.97
C PRO A 374 10.41 7.37 31.53
N VAL A 375 9.81 8.17 30.64
CA VAL A 375 9.76 7.89 29.20
C VAL A 375 10.73 8.79 28.44
N VAL A 376 11.22 8.29 27.31
CA VAL A 376 12.27 8.95 26.49
C VAL A 376 11.85 9.06 25.03
N ALA A 377 12.38 10.06 24.34
CA ALA A 377 12.04 10.35 22.95
C ALA A 377 13.14 11.17 22.25
N PRO A 378 13.10 11.31 20.90
CA PRO A 378 13.97 12.24 20.19
C PRO A 378 13.74 13.69 20.59
N SER A 379 12.53 14.08 21.02
CA SER A 379 12.18 15.44 21.43
C SER A 379 11.13 15.42 22.56
N PRO A 380 11.04 16.46 23.40
CA PRO A 380 10.15 16.50 24.57
C PRO A 380 8.70 16.80 24.19
N ILE A 381 8.11 15.95 23.35
CA ILE A 381 6.74 16.09 22.84
C ILE A 381 5.92 14.88 23.32
N PRO A 382 4.93 15.06 24.21
CA PRO A 382 4.09 13.96 24.69
C PRO A 382 3.21 13.39 23.57
N TYR A 383 2.72 12.16 23.75
CA TYR A 383 1.81 11.54 22.78
C TYR A 383 0.41 12.20 22.78
N SER A 384 -0.09 12.57 23.96
CA SER A 384 -1.29 13.39 24.16
C SER A 384 -1.11 14.32 25.37
N PRO A 385 -1.99 15.32 25.58
CA PRO A 385 -1.86 16.26 26.70
C PRO A 385 -1.86 15.64 28.09
N VAL A 386 -2.41 14.43 28.26
CA VAL A 386 -2.44 13.72 29.55
C VAL A 386 -1.23 12.82 29.77
N ASN A 387 -0.40 12.58 28.75
CA ASN A 387 0.78 11.73 28.88
C ASN A 387 1.98 12.51 29.43
N GLN A 388 2.95 11.76 29.96
CA GLN A 388 4.23 12.31 30.41
C GLN A 388 4.96 13.01 29.25
N ILE A 389 5.58 14.16 29.53
CA ILE A 389 6.53 14.78 28.61
C ILE A 389 7.80 13.92 28.62
N PRO A 390 8.21 13.33 27.49
CA PRO A 390 9.38 12.48 27.47
C PRO A 390 10.65 13.29 27.63
N ARG A 391 11.64 12.72 28.31
CA ARG A 391 12.98 13.29 28.33
C ARG A 391 13.62 13.13 26.95
N GLU A 392 14.23 14.21 26.46
CA GLU A 392 15.00 14.16 25.22
C GLU A 392 16.26 13.29 25.40
N LEU A 393 16.49 12.40 24.43
CA LEU A 393 17.63 11.48 24.44
C LEU A 393 18.96 12.20 24.18
N THR A 394 19.96 11.88 25.00
CA THR A 394 21.36 12.28 24.83
C THR A 394 22.11 11.24 23.99
N ALA A 395 23.34 11.56 23.56
CA ALA A 395 24.18 10.61 22.83
C ALA A 395 24.49 9.32 23.64
N ALA A 396 24.61 9.43 24.96
CA ALA A 396 24.79 8.29 25.85
C ALA A 396 23.55 7.40 25.88
N ASP A 397 22.35 8.00 25.97
CA ASP A 397 21.10 7.23 25.94
C ASP A 397 20.90 6.51 24.60
N LEU A 398 21.25 7.15 23.48
CA LEU A 398 21.18 6.52 22.15
C LEU A 398 22.09 5.30 22.08
N THR A 399 23.30 5.40 22.64
CA THR A 399 24.26 4.30 22.71
C THR A 399 23.69 3.16 23.56
N GLU A 400 23.18 3.47 24.75
CA GLU A 400 22.60 2.47 25.65
C GLU A 400 21.41 1.75 25.02
N ILE A 401 20.46 2.48 24.42
CA ILE A 401 19.27 1.87 23.80
C ILE A 401 19.69 1.00 22.61
N ARG A 402 20.63 1.44 21.76
CA ARG A 402 21.16 0.62 20.67
C ARG A 402 21.72 -0.69 21.19
N ASP A 403 22.49 -0.64 22.28
CA ASP A 403 23.11 -1.82 22.87
C ASP A 403 22.07 -2.73 23.54
N GLN A 404 20.99 -2.17 24.10
CA GLN A 404 19.83 -2.94 24.57
C GLN A 404 19.14 -3.71 23.43
N PHE A 405 18.96 -3.08 22.26
CA PHE A 405 18.43 -3.78 21.08
C PHE A 405 19.35 -4.92 20.62
N ALA A 406 20.66 -4.69 20.58
CA ALA A 406 21.63 -5.74 20.22
C ALA A 406 21.59 -6.90 21.23
N ALA A 407 21.63 -6.60 22.53
CA ALA A 407 21.60 -7.62 23.58
C ALA A 407 20.27 -8.41 23.61
N ALA A 408 19.15 -7.77 23.27
CA ALA A 408 17.87 -8.46 23.09
C ALA A 408 17.87 -9.36 21.83
N ALA A 409 18.51 -8.93 20.74
CA ALA A 409 18.65 -9.72 19.52
C ALA A 409 19.53 -10.96 19.71
N GLU A 410 20.62 -10.85 20.47
CA GLU A 410 21.45 -12.00 20.89
C GLU A 410 20.61 -13.01 21.67
N ARG A 411 19.91 -12.54 22.70
CA ARG A 411 19.00 -13.39 23.49
C ARG A 411 17.91 -14.03 22.64
N ALA A 412 17.35 -13.31 21.67
CA ALA A 412 16.37 -13.88 20.76
C ALA A 412 16.98 -14.98 19.89
N ALA A 413 18.22 -14.79 19.42
CA ALA A 413 18.90 -15.78 18.61
C ALA A 413 19.14 -17.07 19.42
N ASP A 414 19.56 -16.92 20.67
CA ASP A 414 19.80 -17.99 21.64
C ASP A 414 18.52 -18.73 22.03
N ALA A 415 17.40 -18.00 22.18
CA ALA A 415 16.07 -18.56 22.44
C ALA A 415 15.51 -19.34 21.23
N GLY A 416 16.15 -19.25 20.07
CA GLY A 416 15.82 -20.07 18.90
C GLY A 416 14.86 -19.42 17.90
N PHE A 417 14.52 -18.13 18.04
CA PHE A 417 13.64 -17.44 17.10
C PHE A 417 14.18 -17.51 15.65
N ASP A 418 13.26 -17.67 14.70
CA ASP A 418 13.56 -17.90 13.29
C ASP A 418 13.72 -16.60 12.49
N LEU A 419 13.01 -15.55 12.91
CA LEU A 419 12.97 -14.23 12.28
C LEU A 419 12.98 -13.16 13.38
N LEU A 420 13.65 -12.05 13.12
CA LEU A 420 13.58 -10.85 13.96
C LEU A 420 12.89 -9.75 13.17
N GLU A 421 11.92 -9.08 13.78
CA GLU A 421 11.30 -7.87 13.25
C GLU A 421 11.69 -6.66 14.11
N LEU A 422 12.29 -5.65 13.49
CA LEU A 422 12.60 -4.40 14.16
C LEU A 422 11.38 -3.47 14.08
N HIS A 423 10.87 -3.05 15.24
CA HIS A 423 9.67 -2.21 15.30
C HIS A 423 9.99 -0.71 15.09
N CYS A 424 9.84 -0.24 13.85
CA CYS A 424 10.01 1.14 13.40
C CYS A 424 8.67 1.83 13.05
N ALA A 425 7.56 1.43 13.67
CA ALA A 425 6.21 1.89 13.35
C ALA A 425 5.44 2.35 14.60
N HIS A 426 4.19 2.76 14.38
CA HIS A 426 3.18 3.02 15.41
C HIS A 426 3.51 4.10 16.46
N GLY A 427 4.43 5.02 16.15
CA GLY A 427 4.78 6.11 17.04
C GLY A 427 5.63 5.73 18.25
N TYR A 428 6.10 4.48 18.32
CA TYR A 428 7.10 4.05 19.30
C TYR A 428 8.47 4.65 19.01
N LEU A 429 9.50 4.28 19.77
CA LEU A 429 10.75 5.03 19.80
C LEU A 429 11.36 5.23 18.40
N LEU A 430 11.62 4.16 17.64
CA LEU A 430 12.26 4.30 16.32
C LEU A 430 11.36 5.03 15.31
N SER A 431 10.04 4.77 15.35
CA SER A 431 9.05 5.52 14.55
C SER A 431 9.06 7.02 14.89
N SER A 432 9.25 7.37 16.16
CA SER A 432 9.28 8.75 16.61
C SER A 432 10.54 9.50 16.14
N PHE A 433 11.65 8.79 15.87
CA PHE A 433 12.81 9.37 15.18
C PHE A 433 12.53 9.61 13.70
N ILE A 434 11.84 8.67 13.05
CA ILE A 434 11.53 8.73 11.62
C ILE A 434 10.54 9.86 11.33
N SER A 435 9.50 10.06 12.14
CA SER A 435 8.49 11.08 11.83
C SER A 435 8.96 12.51 12.15
N PRO A 436 8.83 13.45 11.20
CA PRO A 436 9.10 14.88 11.45
C PRO A 436 8.10 15.52 12.43
N LEU A 437 6.95 14.89 12.71
CA LEU A 437 5.98 15.39 13.69
C LEU A 437 6.51 15.30 15.12
N THR A 438 7.35 14.29 15.37
CA THR A 438 7.81 13.91 16.72
C THR A 438 9.30 14.13 16.93
N ASN A 439 10.09 14.20 15.86
CA ASN A 439 11.52 14.50 15.91
C ASN A 439 11.77 15.96 15.51
N ARG A 440 12.03 16.80 16.52
CA ARG A 440 12.38 18.22 16.37
C ARG A 440 13.84 18.50 16.69
N ARG A 441 14.69 17.47 16.72
CA ARG A 441 16.12 17.63 16.98
C ARG A 441 16.77 18.46 15.90
N THR A 442 17.77 19.24 16.30
CA THR A 442 18.61 20.07 15.41
C THR A 442 20.02 19.50 15.23
N ASP A 443 20.33 18.39 15.90
CA ASP A 443 21.57 17.65 15.73
C ASP A 443 21.51 16.68 14.53
N ARG A 444 22.52 15.81 14.41
CA ARG A 444 22.62 14.84 13.30
C ARG A 444 21.52 13.77 13.27
N TYR A 445 20.61 13.76 14.25
CA TYR A 445 19.51 12.80 14.36
C TYR A 445 18.14 13.40 14.03
N GLY A 446 18.05 14.68 13.62
CA GLY A 446 16.80 15.34 13.21
C GLY A 446 16.90 16.19 11.95
N GLY A 447 15.75 16.74 11.53
CA GLY A 447 15.62 17.53 10.31
C GLY A 447 15.39 16.67 9.06
N SER A 448 16.43 16.52 8.22
CA SER A 448 16.32 15.77 6.96
C SER A 448 15.96 14.30 7.18
N LEU A 449 15.37 13.65 6.17
CA LEU A 449 15.05 12.22 6.23
C LEU A 449 16.28 11.38 6.58
N ALA A 450 17.43 11.67 5.97
CA ALA A 450 18.69 10.97 6.23
C ALA A 450 19.12 11.06 7.70
N ASN A 451 18.94 12.21 8.35
CA ASN A 451 19.24 12.38 9.77
C ASN A 451 18.20 11.68 10.66
N ARG A 452 16.91 11.79 10.33
CA ARG A 452 15.82 11.10 11.04
C ARG A 452 15.97 9.57 11.00
N LEU A 453 16.46 9.02 9.89
CA LEU A 453 16.75 7.60 9.73
C LEU A 453 18.04 7.15 10.40
N ARG A 454 18.93 8.06 10.79
CA ARG A 454 20.27 7.72 11.29
C ARG A 454 20.22 6.79 12.50
N PHE A 455 19.45 7.15 13.53
CA PHE A 455 19.36 6.32 14.74
C PHE A 455 18.66 4.96 14.47
N PRO A 456 17.50 4.88 13.79
CA PRO A 456 16.91 3.61 13.38
C PRO A 456 17.87 2.71 12.59
N LEU A 457 18.69 3.26 11.69
CA LEU A 457 19.68 2.51 10.94
C LEU A 457 20.91 2.10 11.78
N GLU A 458 21.35 2.93 12.73
CA GLU A 458 22.38 2.55 13.71
C GLU A 458 21.92 1.37 14.59
N VAL A 459 20.65 1.37 15.02
CA VAL A 459 20.03 0.24 15.74
C VAL A 459 19.93 -1.00 14.86
N PHE A 460 19.45 -0.85 13.62
CA PHE A 460 19.37 -1.96 12.68
C PHE A 460 20.75 -2.60 12.44
N ALA A 461 21.80 -1.79 12.23
CA ALA A 461 23.16 -2.28 12.03
C ALA A 461 23.69 -3.06 13.24
N ALA A 462 23.44 -2.56 14.46
CA ALA A 462 23.83 -3.25 15.70
C ALA A 462 23.10 -4.60 15.86
N VAL A 463 21.79 -4.63 15.60
CA VAL A 463 21.00 -5.87 15.61
C VAL A 463 21.48 -6.84 14.53
N ARG A 464 21.76 -6.37 13.32
CA ARG A 464 22.21 -7.20 12.20
C ARG A 464 23.58 -7.83 12.48
N ALA A 465 24.46 -7.12 13.20
CA ALA A 465 25.80 -7.60 13.55
C ALA A 465 25.79 -8.83 14.47
N VAL A 466 24.78 -8.94 15.35
CA VAL A 466 24.67 -10.01 16.35
C VAL A 466 23.66 -11.09 15.97
N TRP A 467 22.66 -10.75 15.14
CA TRP A 467 21.68 -11.72 14.64
C TRP A 467 22.32 -12.70 13.63
N PRO A 468 22.03 -14.02 13.65
CA PRO A 468 22.61 -14.98 12.72
C PRO A 468 22.36 -14.60 11.24
N ALA A 469 23.42 -14.54 10.43
CA ALA A 469 23.35 -14.07 9.03
C ALA A 469 22.38 -14.86 8.13
N ARG A 470 22.13 -16.14 8.45
CA ARG A 470 21.16 -17.00 7.73
C ARG A 470 19.70 -16.72 8.08
N ARG A 471 19.44 -16.07 9.22
CA ARG A 471 18.09 -15.75 9.69
C ARG A 471 17.70 -14.35 9.21
N PRO A 472 16.49 -14.18 8.68
CA PRO A 472 16.05 -12.90 8.15
C PRO A 472 15.80 -11.86 9.25
N ILE A 473 15.91 -10.59 8.87
CA ILE A 473 15.39 -9.46 9.65
C ILE A 473 14.33 -8.74 8.81
N SER A 474 13.11 -8.60 9.34
CA SER A 474 12.10 -7.68 8.80
C SER A 474 12.14 -6.34 9.54
N VAL A 475 11.62 -5.30 8.91
CA VAL A 475 11.39 -4.00 9.57
C VAL A 475 9.93 -3.63 9.43
N ARG A 476 9.27 -3.38 10.56
CA ARG A 476 7.89 -2.86 10.56
C ARG A 476 7.91 -1.34 10.53
N MET A 477 7.29 -0.72 9.54
CA MET A 477 7.24 0.74 9.38
C MET A 477 5.82 1.25 9.07
N SER A 478 5.56 2.51 9.39
CA SER A 478 4.31 3.19 9.00
C SER A 478 4.48 3.81 7.60
N ALA A 479 3.59 3.50 6.66
CA ALA A 479 3.59 4.08 5.30
C ALA A 479 3.04 5.50 5.23
N THR A 480 2.30 5.91 6.25
CA THR A 480 1.74 7.25 6.39
C THR A 480 1.49 7.53 7.85
N ASP A 481 1.70 8.77 8.29
CA ASP A 481 1.36 9.23 9.64
C ASP A 481 -0.12 9.61 9.78
N TRP A 482 -0.87 9.68 8.66
CA TRP A 482 -2.24 10.21 8.59
C TRP A 482 -2.40 11.67 9.05
N HIS A 483 -1.31 12.43 9.11
CA HIS A 483 -1.31 13.81 9.55
C HIS A 483 -0.48 14.69 8.60
N PRO A 484 -0.96 15.91 8.23
CA PRO A 484 -0.19 16.84 7.40
C PRO A 484 1.21 17.12 7.94
N GLY A 485 2.21 17.08 7.07
CA GLY A 485 3.61 17.29 7.47
C GLY A 485 4.25 16.12 8.21
N GLY A 486 3.59 14.96 8.30
CA GLY A 486 4.20 13.69 8.69
C GLY A 486 4.76 12.92 7.49
N VAL A 487 5.15 11.66 7.75
CA VAL A 487 5.58 10.73 6.69
C VAL A 487 4.40 10.46 5.75
N ASP A 488 4.66 10.54 4.44
CA ASP A 488 3.73 10.19 3.38
C ASP A 488 4.18 8.92 2.62
N ALA A 489 3.36 8.46 1.67
CA ALA A 489 3.65 7.25 0.90
C ALA A 489 4.94 7.36 0.07
N ALA A 490 5.32 8.55 -0.40
CA ALA A 490 6.53 8.73 -1.20
C ALA A 490 7.78 8.67 -0.31
N GLU A 491 7.75 9.33 0.85
CA GLU A 491 8.81 9.24 1.85
C GLU A 491 8.91 7.81 2.43
N ALA A 492 7.79 7.11 2.60
CA ALA A 492 7.77 5.72 3.05
C ALA A 492 8.54 4.77 2.10
N VAL A 493 8.46 4.98 0.79
CA VAL A 493 9.28 4.20 -0.18
C VAL A 493 10.77 4.47 0.02
N GLN A 494 11.17 5.71 0.33
CA GLN A 494 12.56 6.05 0.61
C GLN A 494 13.04 5.41 1.92
N ILE A 495 12.20 5.40 2.95
CA ILE A 495 12.47 4.73 4.24
C ILE A 495 12.64 3.22 4.02
N ALA A 496 11.71 2.59 3.31
CA ALA A 496 11.78 1.16 2.98
C ALA A 496 13.05 0.82 2.21
N ARG A 497 13.44 1.66 1.23
CA ARG A 497 14.68 1.50 0.46
C ARG A 497 15.91 1.62 1.35
N ALA A 498 15.96 2.59 2.27
CA ALA A 498 17.08 2.75 3.18
C ALA A 498 17.29 1.52 4.08
N PHE A 499 16.22 0.90 4.58
CA PHE A 499 16.32 -0.36 5.33
C PHE A 499 16.69 -1.55 4.46
N ALA A 500 16.15 -1.63 3.23
CA ALA A 500 16.55 -2.67 2.27
C ALA A 500 18.05 -2.59 1.93
N ASP A 501 18.56 -1.37 1.67
CA ASP A 501 19.98 -1.11 1.41
C ASP A 501 20.87 -1.44 2.62
N ALA A 502 20.35 -1.26 3.84
CA ALA A 502 21.02 -1.66 5.07
C ALA A 502 21.02 -3.18 5.32
N GLY A 503 20.22 -3.94 4.56
CA GLY A 503 20.17 -5.41 4.62
C GLY A 503 18.90 -6.00 5.25
N ALA A 504 17.81 -5.23 5.36
CA ALA A 504 16.50 -5.79 5.71
C ALA A 504 15.99 -6.73 4.61
N ASP A 505 15.45 -7.87 5.03
CA ASP A 505 15.01 -8.92 4.10
C ASP A 505 13.54 -8.77 3.70
N ALA A 506 12.75 -8.11 4.55
CA ALA A 506 11.35 -7.80 4.30
C ALA A 506 10.96 -6.49 5.00
N ILE A 507 9.94 -5.82 4.46
CA ILE A 507 9.31 -4.65 5.08
C ILE A 507 7.87 -5.02 5.42
N ASP A 508 7.51 -4.94 6.70
CA ASP A 508 6.13 -5.05 7.17
C ASP A 508 5.51 -3.64 7.21
N VAL A 509 4.47 -3.43 6.41
CA VAL A 509 3.90 -2.12 6.13
C VAL A 509 2.62 -1.91 6.92
N SER A 510 2.66 -0.98 7.88
CA SER A 510 1.50 -0.53 8.67
C SER A 510 1.18 0.95 8.37
N THR A 511 0.29 1.57 9.14
CA THR A 511 -0.02 3.01 9.03
C THR A 511 -0.28 3.65 10.39
N GLY A 512 -0.03 4.96 10.51
CA GLY A 512 -0.51 5.83 11.56
C GLY A 512 0.11 5.62 12.95
N GLN A 513 -0.66 6.03 13.96
CA GLN A 513 -0.38 5.90 15.41
C GLN A 513 0.80 6.75 15.93
N VAL A 514 1.38 7.61 15.08
CA VAL A 514 2.47 8.52 15.42
C VAL A 514 1.98 9.69 16.28
N VAL A 515 0.86 10.29 15.91
CA VAL A 515 0.14 11.32 16.68
C VAL A 515 -1.25 10.79 17.06
N LYS A 516 -1.88 11.38 18.10
CA LYS A 516 -3.18 10.94 18.61
C LYS A 516 -4.35 11.46 17.78
N GLU A 517 -4.22 12.66 17.23
CA GLU A 517 -5.21 13.39 16.45
C GLU A 517 -4.68 13.70 15.06
#